data_AF-A0A352XD99-F1
#
_entry.id   AF-A0A352XD99-F1
#
_cell.length_a   1.000
_cell.length_b   1.000
_cell.length_c   1.000
_cell.angle_alpha   90.00
_cell.angle_beta   90.00
_cell.angle_gamma   90.00
#
_symmetry.space_group_name_H-M   'P 1'
#
loop_
_entity.id
_entity.type
_entity.pdbx_description
1 polymer ?
#
loop_
_entity_poly.entity_id
_entity_poly.type
_entity_poly.pdbx_seq_one_letter_code
_entity_poly.pdbx_strand_id
1 'polypeptide(L)'
;MEKLLPLKKRLAIVRMPDSKMEKQGKKQPVSSNRSPWCEVPKSKDLLIGDPEDAYSAREIIDEYFSIIYSLTPEDVIGSHEESYRK
;
A
#
# COMPACT_ATOMS: atom_id res chain seq x y z
N MET A 1 14.60 1.30 10.44
CA MET A 1 13.19 0.82 10.31
C MET A 1 12.14 1.93 10.13
N GLU A 2 12.35 3.17 10.60
CA GLU A 2 11.39 4.29 10.41
C GLU A 2 11.01 4.55 8.94
N LYS A 3 11.97 4.40 8.01
CA LYS A 3 11.73 4.53 6.56
C LYS A 3 10.72 3.51 6.01
N LEU A 4 10.61 2.34 6.62
CA LEU A 4 9.73 1.25 6.17
C LEU A 4 8.31 1.34 6.77
N LEU A 5 8.14 2.10 7.86
CA LEU A 5 6.86 2.19 8.57
C LEU A 5 5.74 2.81 7.71
N PRO A 6 5.96 3.94 7.01
CA PRO A 6 4.96 4.51 6.10
C PRO A 6 4.57 3.55 4.97
N LEU A 7 5.56 2.92 4.32
CA LEU A 7 5.34 1.95 3.25
C LEU A 7 4.54 0.75 3.76
N LYS A 8 4.89 0.19 4.93
CA LYS A 8 4.15 -0.92 5.55
C LYS A 8 2.69 -0.55 5.81
N LYS A 9 2.40 0.66 6.29
CA LYS A 9 1.03 1.14 6.51
C LYS A 9 0.24 1.20 5.19
N ARG A 10 0.83 1.77 4.13
CA ARG A 10 0.19 1.84 2.81
C ARG A 10 -0.04 0.46 2.21
N LEU A 11 0.97 -0.40 2.24
CA LEU A 11 0.85 -1.78 1.76
C LEU A 11 -0.20 -2.59 2.53
N ALA A 12 -0.38 -2.33 3.84
CA ALA A 12 -1.42 -2.97 4.63
C ALA A 12 -2.84 -2.56 4.20
N ILE A 13 -3.04 -1.33 3.73
CA ILE A 13 -4.31 -0.86 3.18
C ILE A 13 -4.59 -1.50 1.80
N VAL A 14 -3.54 -1.68 1.01
CA VAL A 14 -3.58 -2.28 -0.34
C VAL A 14 -3.78 -3.80 -0.28
N ARG A 15 -3.26 -4.46 0.77
CA ARG A 15 -3.35 -5.91 0.98
C ARG A 15 -4.77 -6.29 1.37
N MET A 16 -5.57 -6.60 0.34
CA MET A 16 -6.96 -7.04 0.45
C MET A 16 -7.08 -8.21 1.47
N PRO A 17 -7.82 -8.07 2.57
CA PRO A 17 -8.26 -9.22 3.35
C PRO A 17 -9.35 -9.94 2.56
N ASP A 18 -9.30 -11.26 2.58
CA ASP A 18 -10.21 -12.15 1.85
C ASP A 18 -11.68 -11.66 1.86
N SER A 19 -12.23 -11.56 0.65
CA SER A 19 -13.65 -11.76 0.32
C SER A 19 -14.69 -10.64 0.48
N LYS A 20 -14.42 -9.49 1.14
CA LYS A 20 -15.40 -8.37 1.15
C LYS A 20 -14.75 -7.00 1.03
N MET A 21 -15.09 -6.29 -0.04
CA MET A 21 -14.75 -4.88 -0.25
C MET A 21 -15.50 -4.02 0.77
N GLU A 22 -15.02 -3.94 2.01
CA GLU A 22 -15.57 -3.11 3.08
C GLU A 22 -14.63 -1.94 3.40
N LYS A 23 -15.19 -0.79 3.81
CA LYS A 23 -14.38 0.35 4.27
C LYS A 23 -13.59 -0.05 5.51
N GLN A 24 -12.31 0.33 5.58
CA GLN A 24 -11.46 -0.03 6.71
C GLN A 24 -12.08 0.46 8.04
N GLY A 25 -12.21 -0.46 9.01
CA GLY A 25 -12.81 -0.15 10.32
C GLY A 25 -14.33 -0.02 10.34
N LYS A 26 -15.03 -0.28 9.21
CA LYS A 26 -16.50 -0.21 9.11
C LYS A 26 -17.05 -1.43 8.37
N LYS A 27 -18.18 -1.98 8.85
CA LYS A 27 -18.94 -3.02 8.13
C LYS A 27 -19.79 -2.41 7.01
N GLN A 28 -19.18 -1.58 6.18
CA GLN A 28 -19.86 -0.88 5.09
C GLN A 28 -19.28 -1.36 3.76
N PRO A 29 -20.09 -1.93 2.86
CA PRO A 29 -19.60 -2.35 1.55
C PRO A 29 -19.19 -1.12 0.73
N VAL A 30 -18.18 -1.32 -0.08
CA VAL A 30 -17.61 -0.34 -0.99
C VAL A 30 -18.22 -0.56 -2.36
N SER A 31 -18.92 0.45 -2.88
CA SER A 31 -19.44 0.44 -4.25
C SER A 31 -18.32 0.70 -5.26
N SER A 32 -18.33 -0.04 -6.37
CA SER A 32 -17.44 0.27 -7.50
C SER A 32 -17.79 1.66 -8.06
N ASN A 33 -16.81 2.56 -8.15
CA ASN A 33 -16.89 3.81 -8.90
C ASN A 33 -16.24 3.71 -10.29
N ARG A 34 -15.91 2.50 -10.75
CA ARG A 34 -15.26 2.29 -12.05
C ARG A 34 -16.20 2.78 -13.15
N SER A 35 -15.67 3.66 -14.01
CA SER A 35 -16.37 4.09 -15.22
C SER A 35 -16.70 2.88 -16.09
N PRO A 36 -17.90 2.82 -16.71
CA PRO A 36 -18.22 1.82 -17.73
C PRO A 36 -17.29 1.89 -18.95
N TRP A 37 -16.56 3.00 -19.13
CA TRP A 37 -15.76 3.31 -20.32
C TRP A 37 -14.26 3.05 -20.09
N CYS A 38 -13.70 2.08 -20.80
CA CYS A 38 -12.36 1.51 -20.57
C CYS A 38 -11.21 2.22 -21.32
N GLU A 39 -11.44 3.38 -21.95
CA GLU A 39 -10.61 3.85 -23.08
C GLU A 39 -9.64 5.01 -22.81
N VAL A 40 -9.34 5.40 -21.56
CA VAL A 40 -8.34 6.46 -21.32
C VAL A 40 -7.00 5.84 -20.88
N PRO A 41 -5.90 5.93 -21.66
CA PRO A 41 -4.62 5.32 -21.30
C PRO A 41 -4.00 5.86 -19.99
N LYS A 42 -4.29 7.12 -19.65
CA LYS A 42 -3.95 7.71 -18.33
C LYS A 42 -4.84 7.20 -17.20
N SER A 43 -6.04 6.68 -17.49
CA SER A 43 -6.92 6.00 -16.52
C SER A 43 -6.72 4.49 -16.47
N LYS A 44 -5.70 3.94 -17.15
CA LYS A 44 -5.33 2.51 -17.07
C LYS A 44 -4.50 2.17 -15.84
N ASP A 45 -4.24 3.15 -14.98
CA ASP A 45 -3.62 2.86 -13.71
C ASP A 45 -4.56 2.01 -12.86
N LEU A 46 -4.00 1.00 -12.20
CA LEU A 46 -4.79 0.13 -11.35
C LEU A 46 -4.94 0.81 -9.99
N LEU A 47 -6.13 1.34 -9.72
CA LEU A 47 -6.46 1.92 -8.43
C LEU A 47 -6.79 0.80 -7.43
N ILE A 48 -6.11 0.80 -6.28
CA ILE A 48 -6.24 -0.22 -5.23
C ILE A 48 -6.67 0.46 -3.91
N GLY A 49 -7.53 -0.23 -3.15
CA GLY A 49 -8.02 0.25 -1.85
C GLY A 49 -9.43 0.83 -1.94
N ASP A 50 -9.73 1.83 -1.11
CA ASP A 50 -11.03 2.52 -1.09
C ASP A 50 -11.16 3.38 -2.35
N PRO A 51 -12.24 3.26 -3.15
CA PRO A 51 -12.53 4.10 -4.29
C PRO A 51 -12.56 5.62 -4.00
N GLU A 52 -12.84 6.03 -2.76
CA GLU A 52 -12.80 7.43 -2.33
C GLU A 52 -11.38 7.91 -1.98
N ASP A 53 -10.47 6.98 -1.66
CA ASP A 53 -9.07 7.23 -1.27
C ASP A 53 -8.16 6.15 -1.87
N ALA A 54 -8.17 6.08 -3.20
CA ALA A 54 -7.54 4.98 -3.91
C ALA A 54 -6.05 5.27 -4.17
N TYR A 55 -5.23 4.24 -4.04
CA TYR A 55 -3.82 4.33 -4.37
C TYR A 55 -3.56 3.86 -5.81
N SER A 56 -2.67 4.53 -6.51
CA SER A 56 -2.10 4.02 -7.77
C SER A 56 -1.20 2.81 -7.50
N ALA A 57 -1.46 1.70 -8.20
CA ALA A 57 -0.58 0.54 -8.16
C ALA A 57 0.83 0.87 -8.65
N ARG A 58 0.95 1.69 -9.70
CA ARG A 58 2.26 2.10 -10.23
C ARG A 58 3.05 2.89 -9.21
N GLU A 59 2.43 3.89 -8.58
CA GLU A 59 3.09 4.69 -7.55
C GLU A 59 3.51 3.85 -6.34
N ILE A 60 2.67 2.90 -5.90
CA ILE A 60 3.04 1.98 -4.82
C ILE A 60 4.23 1.09 -5.19
N ILE A 61 4.25 0.56 -6.42
CA ILE A 61 5.35 -0.29 -6.89
C ILE A 61 6.65 0.53 -6.97
N ASP A 62 6.58 1.73 -7.54
CA ASP A 62 7.74 2.62 -7.65
C ASP A 62 8.25 3.03 -6.26
N GLU A 63 7.35 3.38 -5.33
CA GLU A 63 7.70 3.69 -3.94
C GLU A 63 8.35 2.48 -3.23
N TYR A 64 7.79 1.28 -3.41
CA TYR A 64 8.32 0.05 -2.86
C TYR A 64 9.77 -0.17 -3.33
N PHE A 65 10.00 -0.15 -4.64
CA PHE A 65 11.34 -0.37 -5.19
C PHE A 65 12.31 0.74 -4.79
N SER A 66 11.88 1.99 -4.81
CA SER A 66 12.70 3.13 -4.38
C SER A 66 13.19 2.94 -2.93
N ILE A 67 12.29 2.57 -2.02
CA ILE A 67 12.64 2.36 -0.60
C ILE A 67 13.55 1.15 -0.44
N ILE A 68 13.23 0.02 -1.07
CA ILE A 68 14.04 -1.20 -0.97
C ILE A 68 15.45 -0.98 -1.53
N TYR A 69 15.58 -0.26 -2.66
CA TYR A 69 16.90 0.05 -3.24
C TYR A 69 17.70 1.08 -2.44
N SER A 70 17.03 1.86 -1.58
CA SER A 70 17.71 2.82 -0.68
C SER A 70 18.24 2.19 0.61
N LEU A 71 17.93 0.91 0.88
CA LEU A 71 18.34 0.24 2.12
C LEU A 71 19.84 -0.01 2.14
N THR A 72 20.47 0.30 3.26
CA THR A 72 21.87 -0.03 3.53
C THR A 72 21.98 -1.17 4.55
N PRO A 73 23.15 -1.81 4.72
CA PRO A 73 23.34 -2.84 5.73
C PRO A 73 22.96 -2.36 7.14
N GLU A 74 23.20 -1.10 7.48
CA GLU A 74 22.84 -0.49 8.77
C GLU A 74 21.33 -0.41 9.00
N ASP A 75 20.52 -0.38 7.93
CA ASP A 75 19.05 -0.42 8.04
C ASP A 75 18.51 -1.83 8.39
N VAL A 76 19.33 -2.88 8.19
CA VAL A 76 18.97 -4.31 8.36
C VAL A 76 19.67 -4.93 9.57
N ILE A 77 20.94 -4.57 9.79
CA ILE A 77 21.76 -5.08 10.87
C ILE A 77 21.47 -4.24 12.12
N GLY A 78 20.78 -4.82 13.09
CA GLY A 78 20.58 -4.28 14.43
C GLY A 78 21.15 -5.22 15.49
N SER A 79 21.51 -4.69 16.65
CA SER A 79 21.88 -5.56 17.76
C SER A 79 20.66 -6.36 18.24
N HIS A 80 20.90 -7.58 18.75
CA HIS A 80 19.83 -8.43 19.27
C HIS A 80 19.00 -7.71 20.34
N GLU A 81 19.67 -6.93 21.21
CA GLU A 81 19.07 -6.12 22.27
C GLU A 81 18.14 -5.02 21.74
N GLU A 82 18.48 -4.38 20.62
CA GLU A 82 17.65 -3.35 19.98
C GLU A 82 16.35 -3.91 19.41
N SER A 83 16.32 -5.20 19.07
CA SER A 83 15.10 -5.86 18.57
C SER A 83 14.01 -5.99 19.65
N TYR A 84 14.35 -5.87 20.93
CA TYR A 84 13.42 -5.96 22.06
C TYR A 84 13.01 -4.59 22.63
N ARG A 85 13.62 -3.49 22.17
CA ARG A 85 13.23 -2.14 22.59
C ARG A 85 12.01 -1.70 21.78
N LYS A 86 10.86 -1.63 22.46
CA LYS A 86 9.57 -1.15 21.94
C LYS A 86 9.54 0.35 21.76
#